data_AF-A0A920NXG5-F1
#
_entry.id   AF-A0A920NXG5-F1
#
_cell.length_a   1.000
_cell.length_b   1.000
_cell.length_c   1.000
_cell.angle_alpha   90.00
_cell.angle_beta   90.00
_cell.angle_gamma   90.00
#
_symmetry.space_group_name_H-M   'P 1'
#
loop_
_entity.id
_entity.type
_entity.pdbx_description
1 polymer ?
#
loop_
_entity_poly.entity_id
_entity_poly.type
_entity_poly.pdbx_seq_one_letter_code
_entity_poly.pdbx_strand_id
1 'polypeptide(L)'
;MGDILKGQKVTDQVAEMRSLPSGIDQRSPAKHPDWFGPDDLALKVEELRQLTKNKVPIQLKLGASKVYDDVRMAAKCDPDSIYLDGMEGSTGAGPHIAAANTGIPVLLQFEKLEEQSMMLENWKSNINLCGGVRDGADMAKALALVLMQLHWNWIYDCT
;
A
#
# COMPACT_ATOMS: atom_id res chain seq x y z
N MET A 1 -0.27 9.83 -8.54
CA MET A 1 -1.06 9.95 -9.79
C MET A 1 -2.44 9.36 -9.53
N GLY A 2 -3.48 9.84 -10.19
CA GLY A 2 -4.80 9.19 -10.14
C GLY A 2 -4.94 8.09 -11.20
N ASP A 3 -5.96 7.25 -11.07
CA ASP A 3 -6.27 6.19 -12.05
C ASP A 3 -6.89 6.76 -13.34
N ILE A 4 -6.77 5.99 -14.43
CA ILE A 4 -7.38 6.28 -15.72
C ILE A 4 -8.16 5.04 -16.18
N LEU A 5 -9.46 5.20 -16.41
CA LEU A 5 -10.24 4.19 -17.12
C LEU A 5 -10.64 4.72 -18.50
N LYS A 6 -10.14 4.09 -19.55
CA LYS A 6 -10.47 4.47 -20.93
C LYS A 6 -11.96 4.27 -21.22
N GLY A 7 -12.58 5.19 -21.94
CA GLY A 7 -14.00 5.20 -22.30
C GLY A 7 -14.43 3.95 -23.06
N GLN A 8 -13.54 3.35 -23.85
CA GLN A 8 -13.78 2.05 -24.50
C GLN A 8 -14.08 0.91 -23.50
N LYS A 9 -13.62 1.03 -22.25
CA LYS A 9 -13.91 0.09 -21.15
C LYS A 9 -15.08 0.54 -20.28
N VAL A 10 -15.63 1.72 -20.52
CA VAL A 10 -16.80 2.26 -19.82
C VAL A 10 -18.05 1.82 -20.60
N THR A 11 -18.39 0.54 -20.44
CA THR A 11 -19.66 -0.02 -20.95
C THR A 11 -20.84 0.56 -20.17
N ASP A 12 -22.06 0.39 -20.66
CA ASP A 12 -23.27 0.89 -19.97
C ASP A 12 -23.39 0.34 -18.54
N GLN A 13 -22.99 -0.90 -18.32
CA GLN A 13 -22.93 -1.49 -16.97
C GLN A 13 -21.91 -0.78 -16.06
N VAL A 14 -20.71 -0.47 -16.58
CA VAL A 14 -19.67 0.25 -15.80
C VAL A 14 -20.08 1.70 -15.55
N ALA A 15 -20.73 2.32 -16.52
CA ALA A 15 -21.29 3.65 -16.45
C ALA A 15 -22.35 3.76 -15.34
N GLU A 16 -23.27 2.79 -15.28
CA GLU A 16 -24.29 2.68 -14.22
C GLU A 16 -23.65 2.49 -12.84
N MET A 17 -22.71 1.54 -12.69
CA MET A 17 -22.04 1.27 -11.42
C MET A 17 -21.27 2.47 -10.86
N ARG A 18 -20.79 3.36 -11.72
CA ARG A 18 -19.97 4.52 -11.34
C ARG A 18 -20.73 5.84 -11.38
N SER A 19 -22.01 5.83 -11.74
CA SER A 19 -22.83 7.04 -11.94
C SER A 19 -22.21 8.03 -12.95
N LEU A 20 -21.75 7.52 -14.09
CA LEU A 20 -21.00 8.28 -15.10
C LEU A 20 -21.58 8.03 -16.51
N PRO A 21 -21.34 8.94 -17.48
CA PRO A 21 -21.74 8.74 -18.87
C PRO A 21 -20.94 7.61 -19.54
N SER A 22 -21.63 6.77 -20.33
CA SER A 22 -21.05 5.67 -21.10
C SER A 22 -20.09 6.17 -22.19
N GLY A 23 -19.02 5.42 -22.44
CA GLY A 23 -18.04 5.74 -23.49
C GLY A 23 -17.07 6.89 -23.17
N ILE A 24 -17.15 7.52 -21.99
CA ILE A 24 -16.28 8.66 -21.62
C ILE A 24 -15.12 8.20 -20.74
N ASP A 25 -13.90 8.65 -21.07
CA ASP A 25 -12.70 8.44 -20.25
C ASP A 25 -12.90 8.97 -18.82
N GLN A 26 -12.55 8.14 -17.83
CA GLN A 26 -12.54 8.52 -16.43
C GLN A 26 -11.13 8.77 -15.95
N ARG A 27 -10.96 9.88 -15.23
CA ARG A 27 -9.70 10.29 -14.63
C ARG A 27 -9.94 10.61 -13.16
N SER A 28 -9.38 9.80 -12.27
CA SER A 28 -9.48 10.06 -10.85
C SER A 28 -8.48 11.15 -10.41
N PRO A 29 -8.82 11.94 -9.39
CA PRO A 29 -7.86 12.85 -8.77
C PRO A 29 -6.62 12.12 -8.25
N ALA A 30 -5.48 12.82 -8.18
CA ALA A 30 -4.23 12.24 -7.68
C ALA A 30 -4.16 12.15 -6.15
N LYS A 31 -5.06 12.84 -5.44
CA LYS A 31 -5.18 12.85 -3.99
C LYS A 31 -6.64 12.67 -3.62
N HIS A 32 -6.90 12.02 -2.50
CA HIS A 32 -8.26 11.93 -1.98
C HIS A 32 -8.71 13.32 -1.51
N PRO A 33 -9.94 13.77 -1.82
CA PRO A 33 -10.41 15.09 -1.40
C PRO A 33 -10.63 15.20 0.11
N ASP A 34 -10.97 14.10 0.78
CA ASP A 34 -11.35 14.10 2.19
C ASP A 34 -10.17 14.14 3.18
N TRP A 35 -8.92 13.96 2.74
CA TRP A 35 -7.78 13.97 3.66
C TRP A 35 -6.54 14.59 3.04
N PHE A 36 -5.86 15.45 3.79
CA PHE A 36 -4.63 16.14 3.36
C PHE A 36 -3.39 15.69 4.14
N GLY A 37 -3.59 15.09 5.31
CA GLY A 37 -2.52 14.59 6.15
C GLY A 37 -2.93 13.41 7.04
N PRO A 38 -2.01 12.98 7.93
CA PRO A 38 -2.21 11.82 8.79
C PRO A 38 -3.40 11.97 9.76
N ASP A 39 -3.64 13.18 10.26
CA ASP A 39 -4.73 13.46 11.20
C ASP A 39 -6.11 13.33 10.52
N ASP A 40 -6.25 13.89 9.31
CA ASP A 40 -7.48 13.73 8.51
C ASP A 40 -7.70 12.26 8.11
N LEU A 41 -6.61 11.54 7.78
CA LEU A 41 -6.69 10.13 7.42
C LEU A 41 -7.13 9.28 8.62
N ALA A 42 -6.64 9.55 9.83
CA ALA A 42 -7.07 8.88 11.05
C ALA A 42 -8.58 9.09 11.30
N LEU A 43 -9.09 10.30 11.10
CA LEU A 43 -10.53 10.58 11.18
C LEU A 43 -11.32 9.78 10.13
N LYS A 44 -10.78 9.63 8.92
CA LYS A 44 -11.43 8.86 7.86
C LYS A 44 -11.46 7.36 8.17
N VAL A 45 -10.37 6.82 8.73
CA VAL A 45 -10.32 5.42 9.19
C VAL A 45 -11.36 5.19 10.27
N GLU A 46 -11.47 6.09 11.25
CA GLU A 46 -12.49 6.01 12.30
C GLU A 46 -13.91 6.11 11.75
N GLU A 47 -14.17 7.01 10.79
CA GLU A 47 -15.46 7.11 10.11
C GLU A 47 -15.85 5.77 9.44
N LEU A 48 -14.94 5.17 8.67
CA LEU A 48 -15.16 3.87 8.02
C LEU A 48 -15.39 2.76 9.05
N ARG A 49 -14.67 2.80 10.17
CA ARG A 49 -14.77 1.82 11.24
C ARG A 49 -16.14 1.87 11.92
N GLN A 50 -16.66 3.08 12.15
CA GLN A 50 -18.00 3.31 12.68
C GLN A 50 -19.09 2.87 11.69
N LEU A 51 -18.96 3.23 10.40
CA LEU A 51 -19.90 2.83 9.35
C LEU A 51 -19.99 1.31 9.21
N THR A 52 -18.87 0.61 9.33
CA THR A 52 -18.79 -0.86 9.24
C THR A 52 -19.07 -1.57 10.57
N LYS A 53 -19.26 -0.82 11.67
CA LYS A 53 -19.46 -1.35 13.03
C LYS A 53 -18.37 -2.33 13.45
N ASN A 54 -17.10 -2.04 13.11
CA ASN A 54 -15.95 -2.92 13.35
C ASN A 54 -16.05 -4.32 12.71
N LYS A 55 -16.90 -4.52 11.71
CA LYS A 55 -17.06 -5.85 11.06
C LYS A 55 -16.15 -6.07 9.86
N VAL A 56 -15.61 -4.99 9.30
CA VAL A 56 -14.78 -5.04 8.08
C VAL A 56 -13.40 -4.47 8.42
N PRO A 57 -12.31 -5.19 8.14
CA PRO A 57 -10.96 -4.69 8.40
C PRO A 57 -10.61 -3.58 7.41
N ILE A 58 -9.99 -2.52 7.93
CA ILE A 58 -9.55 -1.36 7.16
C ILE A 58 -8.08 -1.51 6.82
N GLN A 59 -7.76 -1.33 5.55
CA GLN A 59 -6.42 -1.54 5.01
C GLN A 59 -5.93 -0.26 4.36
N LEU A 60 -4.73 0.20 4.71
CA LEU A 60 -4.08 1.31 4.03
C LEU A 60 -3.10 0.78 3.00
N LYS A 61 -3.25 1.22 1.75
CA LYS A 61 -2.38 0.84 0.64
C LYS A 61 -1.52 2.03 0.23
N LEU A 62 -0.21 1.89 0.38
CA LEU A 62 0.78 2.94 0.18
C LEU A 62 1.85 2.46 -0.80
N GLY A 63 2.46 3.39 -1.54
CA GLY A 63 3.65 3.08 -2.32
C GLY A 63 4.86 2.97 -1.38
N ALA A 64 5.66 1.93 -1.52
CA ALA A 64 6.84 1.66 -0.69
C ALA A 64 8.01 2.59 -1.09
N SER A 65 7.84 3.92 -1.08
CA SER A 65 8.90 4.86 -1.48
C SER A 65 9.68 5.39 -0.28
N LYS A 66 9.01 5.73 0.82
CA LYS A 66 9.63 6.22 2.06
C LYS A 66 9.11 5.42 3.24
N VAL A 67 9.47 4.13 3.29
CA VAL A 67 8.94 3.15 4.26
C VAL A 67 8.93 3.67 5.69
N TYR A 68 10.00 4.35 6.13
CA TYR A 68 10.06 4.99 7.45
C TYR A 68 8.88 5.96 7.70
N ASP A 69 8.71 6.96 6.83
CA ASP A 69 7.66 7.97 6.97
C ASP A 69 6.27 7.38 6.70
N ASP A 70 6.15 6.51 5.69
CA ASP A 70 4.90 5.92 5.22
C ASP A 70 4.29 4.99 6.28
N VAL A 71 5.11 4.10 6.88
CA VAL A 71 4.67 3.19 7.95
C VAL A 71 4.34 3.96 9.21
N ARG A 72 5.14 4.96 9.61
CA ARG A 72 4.85 5.78 10.80
C ARG A 72 3.58 6.62 10.64
N MET A 73 3.33 7.13 9.43
CA MET A 73 2.11 7.85 9.12
C MET A 73 0.89 6.93 9.16
N ALA A 74 0.95 5.80 8.45
CA ALA A 74 -0.09 4.78 8.48
C ALA A 74 -0.33 4.31 9.91
N ALA A 75 0.76 4.24 10.68
CA ALA A 75 0.70 3.81 12.05
C ALA A 75 -0.20 4.74 12.89
N LYS A 76 0.03 6.04 12.80
CA LYS A 76 -0.83 7.01 13.49
C LYS A 76 -2.34 6.87 13.18
N CYS A 77 -2.72 6.27 12.05
CA CYS A 77 -4.10 6.12 11.60
C CYS A 77 -4.82 4.86 12.11
N ASP A 78 -4.15 3.96 12.85
CA ASP A 78 -4.71 2.72 13.40
C ASP A 78 -5.47 1.78 12.42
N PRO A 79 -4.94 1.49 11.22
CA PRO A 79 -5.56 0.51 10.32
C PRO A 79 -5.36 -0.92 10.80
N ASP A 80 -6.19 -1.86 10.33
CA ASP A 80 -6.05 -3.29 10.61
C ASP A 80 -4.91 -3.95 9.83
N SER A 81 -4.52 -3.36 8.68
CA SER A 81 -3.32 -3.77 7.94
C SER A 81 -2.77 -2.65 7.05
N ILE A 82 -1.48 -2.73 6.77
CA ILE A 82 -0.76 -1.83 5.87
C ILE A 82 -0.24 -2.66 4.70
N TYR A 83 -0.45 -2.15 3.49
CA TYR A 83 0.09 -2.70 2.25
C TYR A 83 1.08 -1.71 1.68
N LEU A 84 2.32 -2.15 1.49
CA LEU A 84 3.36 -1.38 0.83
C LEU A 84 3.62 -1.99 -0.56
N ASP A 85 3.28 -1.24 -1.59
CA ASP A 85 3.46 -1.66 -2.99
C ASP A 85 4.81 -1.17 -3.52
N GLY A 86 5.62 -2.10 -4.02
CA GLY A 86 6.85 -1.80 -4.76
C GLY A 86 6.57 -1.26 -6.18
N MET A 87 7.64 -0.85 -6.86
CA MET A 87 7.58 -0.37 -8.26
C MET A 87 7.02 -1.41 -9.23
N GLU A 88 7.11 -2.69 -8.87
CA GLU A 88 6.72 -3.83 -9.69
C GLU A 88 5.20 -4.05 -9.73
N GLY A 89 4.41 -3.15 -9.14
CA GLY A 89 2.96 -3.13 -9.26
C GLY A 89 2.50 -2.94 -10.71
N SER A 90 1.45 -3.64 -11.11
CA SER A 90 0.88 -3.53 -12.46
C SER A 90 -0.20 -2.46 -12.54
N THR A 91 -0.42 -1.94 -13.74
CA THR A 91 -1.52 -1.01 -14.04
C THR A 91 -2.12 -1.31 -15.40
N GLY A 92 -3.46 -1.27 -15.49
CA GLY A 92 -4.18 -1.54 -16.73
C GLY A 92 -4.23 -0.36 -17.71
N ALA A 93 -3.83 0.83 -17.28
CA ALA A 93 -3.95 2.07 -18.06
C ALA A 93 -3.00 3.21 -17.63
N GLY A 94 -2.12 2.98 -16.65
CA GLY A 94 -1.18 3.99 -16.18
C GLY A 94 -0.12 4.36 -17.23
N PRO A 95 0.44 5.59 -17.17
CA PRO A 95 1.48 6.03 -18.10
C PRO A 95 2.74 5.16 -18.02
N HIS A 96 3.32 4.79 -19.17
CA HIS A 96 4.55 4.01 -19.22
C HIS A 96 5.72 4.65 -18.45
N ILE A 97 5.83 5.99 -18.49
CA ILE A 97 6.85 6.73 -17.77
C ILE A 97 6.70 6.53 -16.25
N ALA A 98 5.48 6.50 -15.73
CA ALA A 98 5.25 6.25 -14.31
C ALA A 98 5.61 4.80 -13.95
N ALA A 99 5.20 3.82 -14.76
CA ALA A 99 5.53 2.42 -14.53
C ALA A 99 7.05 2.15 -14.59
N ALA A 100 7.79 2.87 -15.44
CA ALA A 100 9.23 2.65 -15.60
C ALA A 100 10.09 3.44 -14.60
N ASN A 101 9.64 4.62 -14.17
CA ASN A 101 10.50 5.59 -13.47
C ASN A 101 9.97 6.00 -12.08
N THR A 102 8.96 5.32 -11.52
CA THR A 102 8.44 5.63 -10.19
C THR A 102 8.36 4.39 -9.30
N GLY A 103 8.55 4.59 -8.00
CA GLY A 103 8.59 3.53 -6.99
C GLY A 103 10.00 3.03 -6.69
N ILE A 104 10.07 2.08 -5.77
CA ILE A 104 11.30 1.38 -5.36
C ILE A 104 11.04 -0.13 -5.42
N PRO A 105 12.02 -0.96 -5.83
CA PRO A 105 11.87 -2.40 -5.81
C PRO A 105 11.43 -2.94 -4.44
N VAL A 106 10.41 -3.81 -4.41
CA VAL A 106 9.83 -4.33 -3.15
C VAL A 106 10.88 -5.06 -2.28
N LEU A 107 11.82 -5.78 -2.91
CA LEU A 107 12.83 -6.56 -2.19
C LEU A 107 13.77 -5.69 -1.33
N LEU A 108 14.05 -4.45 -1.76
CA LEU A 108 14.89 -3.51 -1.00
C LEU A 108 14.19 -2.95 0.24
N GLN A 109 12.87 -3.12 0.33
CA GLN A 109 12.07 -2.50 1.38
C GLN A 109 11.86 -3.44 2.57
N PHE A 110 12.19 -4.73 2.44
CA PHE A 110 12.13 -5.70 3.54
C PHE A 110 13.04 -5.31 4.71
N GLU A 111 14.28 -4.89 4.44
CA GLU A 111 15.23 -4.46 5.47
C GLU A 111 14.70 -3.28 6.28
N LYS A 112 14.20 -2.25 5.58
CA LYS A 112 13.68 -1.02 6.21
C LYS A 112 12.39 -1.27 7.00
N LEU A 113 11.60 -2.26 6.60
CA LEU A 113 10.33 -2.54 7.25
C LEU A 113 10.53 -3.09 8.66
N GLU A 114 11.51 -3.98 8.86
CA GLU A 114 11.75 -4.59 10.16
C GLU A 114 12.20 -3.56 11.19
N GLU A 115 13.16 -2.69 10.82
CA GLU A 115 13.59 -1.57 11.66
C GLU A 115 12.38 -0.74 12.14
N GLN A 116 11.40 -0.50 11.27
CA GLN A 116 10.19 0.24 11.65
C GLN A 116 9.25 -0.55 12.52
N SER A 117 9.09 -1.85 12.27
CA SER A 117 8.26 -2.72 13.11
C SER A 117 8.78 -2.80 14.54
N MET A 118 10.10 -2.83 14.73
CA MET A 118 10.75 -2.79 16.05
C MET A 118 10.54 -1.44 16.74
N MET A 119 10.61 -0.32 16.02
CA MET A 119 10.36 1.01 16.62
C MET A 119 8.90 1.23 17.04
N LEU A 120 7.99 0.37 16.58
CA LEU A 120 6.58 0.41 16.85
C LEU A 120 6.15 -0.75 17.77
N GLU A 121 6.97 -1.16 18.76
CA GLU A 121 6.84 -2.38 19.61
C GLU A 121 5.42 -2.76 20.10
N ASN A 122 4.46 -1.82 20.15
CA ASN A 122 3.08 -2.05 20.57
C ASN A 122 2.06 -2.11 19.41
N TRP A 123 2.52 -2.09 18.17
CA TRP A 123 1.71 -2.07 16.95
C TRP A 123 1.29 -3.48 16.55
N LYS A 124 -0.02 -3.72 16.42
CA LYS A 124 -0.57 -5.07 16.17
C LYS A 124 -0.99 -5.33 14.73
N SER A 125 -0.97 -4.34 13.86
CA SER A 125 -1.51 -4.49 12.50
C SER A 125 -0.51 -5.15 11.56
N ASN A 126 -1.00 -6.00 10.67
CA ASN A 126 -0.17 -6.73 9.71
C ASN A 126 0.40 -5.77 8.66
N ILE A 127 1.69 -5.89 8.38
CA ILE A 127 2.33 -5.19 7.25
C ILE A 127 2.60 -6.18 6.13
N ASN A 128 2.09 -5.86 4.95
CA ASN A 128 2.14 -6.70 3.76
C ASN A 128 2.96 -5.98 2.69
N LEU A 129 3.97 -6.67 2.15
CA LEU A 129 4.73 -6.19 1.01
C LEU A 129 4.13 -6.77 -0.28
N CYS A 130 3.90 -5.93 -1.26
CA CYS A 130 3.19 -6.28 -2.49
C CYS A 130 3.92 -5.81 -3.75
N GLY A 131 3.71 -6.55 -4.83
CA GLY A 131 4.37 -6.33 -6.13
C GLY A 131 5.53 -7.29 -6.38
N GLY A 132 5.82 -7.58 -7.64
CA GLY A 132 7.08 -8.21 -8.06
C GLY A 132 7.26 -9.71 -7.79
N VAL A 133 6.46 -10.34 -6.95
CA VAL A 133 6.52 -11.80 -6.69
C VAL A 133 5.90 -12.57 -7.86
N ARG A 134 6.74 -13.25 -8.65
CA ARG A 134 6.30 -13.95 -9.87
C ARG A 134 6.36 -15.47 -9.76
N ASP A 135 7.29 -15.98 -8.97
CA ASP A 135 7.54 -17.41 -8.82
C ASP A 135 7.95 -17.76 -7.38
N GLY A 136 8.18 -19.06 -7.14
CA GLY A 136 8.62 -19.56 -5.84
C GLY A 136 10.03 -19.09 -5.45
N ALA A 137 10.88 -18.72 -6.40
CA ALA A 137 12.22 -18.21 -6.11
C ALA A 137 12.16 -16.79 -5.54
N ASP A 138 11.27 -15.94 -6.07
CA ASP A 138 11.01 -14.62 -5.51
C ASP A 138 10.45 -14.72 -4.09
N MET A 139 9.54 -15.67 -3.84
CA MET A 139 9.05 -15.97 -2.48
C MET A 139 10.17 -16.46 -1.54
N ALA A 140 11.03 -17.36 -2.00
CA ALA A 140 12.15 -17.86 -1.21
C ALA A 140 13.16 -16.76 -0.87
N LYS A 141 13.45 -15.83 -1.80
CA LYS A 141 14.30 -14.65 -1.54
C LYS A 141 13.66 -13.72 -0.50
N ALA A 142 12.36 -13.44 -0.63
CA ALA A 142 11.65 -12.62 0.34
C ALA A 142 11.71 -13.23 1.75
N LEU A 143 11.44 -14.54 1.87
CA LEU A 143 11.55 -15.26 3.14
C LEU A 143 12.99 -15.25 3.69
N ALA A 144 14.00 -15.45 2.83
CA ALA A 144 15.39 -15.42 3.23
C ALA A 144 15.82 -14.03 3.76
N LEU A 145 15.39 -12.94 3.13
CA LEU A 145 15.66 -11.58 3.61
C LEU A 145 15.07 -11.34 5.00
N VAL A 146 13.84 -11.78 5.24
CA VAL A 146 13.20 -11.69 6.57
C VAL A 146 13.96 -12.53 7.60
N LEU A 147 14.30 -13.79 7.28
CA LEU A 147 15.00 -14.68 8.21
C LEU A 147 16.43 -14.23 8.52
N MET A 148 17.15 -13.69 7.53
CA MET A 148 18.50 -13.17 7.72
C MET A 148 18.53 -11.98 8.68
N GLN A 149 17.52 -11.11 8.60
CA GLN A 149 17.42 -9.93 9.44
C GLN A 149 17.06 -10.29 10.89
N LEU A 150 16.12 -11.22 11.10
CA LEU A 150 15.81 -11.79 12.43
C LEU A 150 17.05 -12.41 13.10
N HIS A 151 17.88 -13.11 12.32
CA HIS A 151 19.12 -13.71 12.83
C HIS A 151 20.19 -12.65 13.16
N TRP A 152 20.33 -11.61 12.34
CA TRP A 152 21.24 -10.49 12.63
C TRP A 152 20.83 -9.78 13.92
N ASN A 153 19.56 -9.41 14.06
CA ASN A 153 19.06 -8.72 15.24
C ASN A 153 19.25 -9.54 16.53
N TRP A 154 19.03 -10.86 16.48
CA TRP A 154 19.31 -11.75 17.62
C TRP A 154 20.79 -11.73 18.06
N ILE A 155 21.74 -11.66 17.11
CA ILE A 155 23.16 -11.58 17.44
C ILE A 155 23.51 -10.27 18.15
N TYR A 156 22.97 -9.14 17.67
CA TYR A 156 23.26 -7.82 18.24
C TYR A 156 22.56 -7.57 19.58
N ASP A 157 21.35 -8.10 19.79
CA ASP A 157 20.66 -8.00 21.09
C ASP A 157 21.29 -8.91 22.18
N CYS A 158 22.12 -9.88 21.80
CA CYS A 158 22.83 -10.77 22.73
C CYS A 158 24.24 -10.29 23.13
N THR A 159 24.70 -9.12 22.66
CA THR A 159 26.00 -8.51 23.00
C THR A 159 25.85 -7.15 23.64
#